data_AF-A0A2J7ZFK4-F1
#
_entry.id   AF-A0A2J7ZFK4-F1
#
_cell.length_a   1.000
_cell.length_b   1.000
_cell.length_c   1.000
_cell.angle_alpha   90.00
_cell.angle_beta   90.00
_cell.angle_gamma   90.00
#
_symmetry.space_group_name_H-M   'P 1'
#
loop_
_entity.id
_entity.type
_entity.pdbx_description
1 polymer ?
#
loop_
_entity_poly.entity_id
_entity_poly.type
_entity_poly.pdbx_seq_one_letter_code
_entity_poly.pdbx_strand_id
1 'polypeptide(L)'
;QHPTHRTPEIAAALGRAEAFIRSIQRPDGSWYGSWGVCFTYACWFGATGLAALGHSVANDEALRRCCAFIASKQRPDGGWGESYLSCQDK
;
A
#
# COMPACT_ATOMS: atom_id res chain seq x y z
N GLN A 1 -30.63 -1.88 4.63
CA GLN A 1 -29.18 -2.20 4.65
C GLN A 1 -28.99 -3.48 5.46
N HIS A 2 -28.12 -4.41 5.06
CA HIS A 2 -27.90 -5.70 5.74
C HIS A 2 -26.48 -5.77 6.33
N PRO A 3 -26.21 -5.11 7.48
CA PRO A 3 -24.86 -4.96 8.02
C PRO A 3 -24.24 -6.28 8.50
N THR A 4 -25.05 -7.31 8.75
CA THR A 4 -24.62 -8.63 9.23
C THR A 4 -24.52 -9.68 8.12
N HIS A 5 -24.79 -9.30 6.87
CA HIS A 5 -24.77 -10.25 5.77
C HIS A 5 -23.34 -10.74 5.51
N ARG A 6 -23.12 -12.06 5.69
CA ARG A 6 -21.84 -12.75 5.41
C ARG A 6 -20.63 -12.20 6.17
N THR A 7 -20.86 -11.67 7.37
CA THR A 7 -19.79 -11.12 8.21
C THR A 7 -18.62 -12.08 8.41
N PRO A 8 -18.81 -13.39 8.68
CA PRO A 8 -17.70 -14.31 8.82
C PRO A 8 -16.84 -14.44 7.56
N GLU A 9 -17.47 -14.54 6.38
CA GLU A 9 -16.76 -14.70 5.11
C GLU A 9 -16.05 -13.42 4.69
N ILE A 10 -16.66 -12.26 4.95
CA ILE A 10 -16.06 -10.95 4.72
C ILE A 10 -14.84 -10.77 5.63
N ALA A 11 -14.96 -11.06 6.93
CA ALA A 11 -13.83 -10.99 7.86
C ALA A 11 -12.68 -11.90 7.43
N ALA A 12 -12.99 -13.14 7.00
CA ALA A 12 -11.98 -14.05 6.48
C ALA A 12 -11.32 -13.52 5.18
N ALA A 13 -12.08 -12.87 4.29
CA ALA A 13 -11.54 -12.26 3.08
C ALA A 13 -10.63 -11.07 3.40
N LEU A 14 -11.00 -10.23 4.37
CA LEU A 14 -10.19 -9.11 4.84
C LEU A 14 -8.86 -9.58 5.43
N GLY A 15 -8.87 -10.63 6.27
CA GLY A 15 -7.63 -11.20 6.81
C GLY A 15 -6.70 -11.76 5.73
N ARG A 16 -7.25 -12.40 4.69
CA ARG A 16 -6.45 -12.85 3.53
C ARG A 16 -5.90 -11.67 2.72
N ALA A 17 -6.70 -10.63 2.52
CA ALA A 17 -6.26 -9.44 1.80
C ALA A 17 -5.13 -8.73 2.55
N GLU A 18 -5.23 -8.60 3.87
CA GLU A 18 -4.18 -8.03 4.71
C GLU A 18 -2.87 -8.81 4.57
N ALA A 19 -2.93 -10.14 4.74
CA ALA A 19 -1.78 -11.02 4.61
C ALA A 19 -1.12 -10.90 3.23
N PHE A 20 -1.93 -10.82 2.17
CA PHE A 20 -1.45 -10.64 0.81
C PHE A 20 -0.75 -9.29 0.61
N ILE A 21 -1.38 -8.17 1.02
CA ILE A 21 -0.77 -6.83 0.90
C ILE A 21 0.60 -6.81 1.56
N ARG A 22 0.72 -7.39 2.76
CA ARG A 22 1.98 -7.47 3.50
C ARG A 22 3.01 -8.35 2.78
N SER A 23 2.60 -9.50 2.25
CA SER A 23 3.52 -10.46 1.62
C SER A 23 4.17 -9.92 0.34
N ILE A 24 3.52 -8.97 -0.34
CA ILE A 24 4.02 -8.39 -1.59
C ILE A 24 4.72 -7.02 -1.39
N GLN A 25 4.80 -6.52 -0.15
CA GLN A 25 5.57 -5.30 0.12
C GLN A 25 7.06 -5.58 -0.09
N ARG A 26 7.73 -4.69 -0.81
CA ARG A 26 9.17 -4.80 -1.10
C ARG A 26 10.02 -4.48 0.13
N PRO A 27 11.30 -4.90 0.15
CA PRO A 27 12.24 -4.57 1.24
C PRO A 27 12.48 -3.07 1.46
N ASP A 28 12.30 -2.23 0.44
CA ASP A 28 12.41 -0.77 0.56
C ASP A 28 11.15 -0.10 1.12
N GLY A 29 10.07 -0.87 1.35
CA GLY A 29 8.79 -0.37 1.84
C GLY A 29 7.76 -0.05 0.75
N SER A 30 8.14 -0.13 -0.52
CA SER A 30 7.24 0.14 -1.64
C SER A 30 6.39 -1.07 -2.04
N TRP A 31 5.36 -0.81 -2.83
CA TRP A 31 4.61 -1.83 -3.59
C TRP A 31 4.75 -1.56 -5.08
N TYR A 32 4.70 -2.61 -5.90
CA TYR A 32 4.75 -2.48 -7.36
C TYR A 32 3.36 -2.21 -7.94
N GLY A 33 3.25 -1.24 -8.86
CA GLY A 33 2.02 -0.89 -9.55
C GLY A 33 1.80 -1.67 -10.84
N SER A 34 0.70 -2.41 -10.93
CA SER A 34 0.35 -3.17 -12.16
C SER A 34 -0.51 -2.39 -13.15
N TRP A 35 -1.17 -1.32 -12.70
CA TRP A 35 -2.19 -0.60 -13.48
C TRP A 35 -1.96 0.92 -13.54
N GLY A 36 -0.90 1.39 -12.90
CA GLY A 36 -0.47 2.79 -12.86
C GLY A 36 1.04 2.84 -12.68
N VAL A 37 1.64 3.97 -13.02
CA VAL A 37 3.10 4.19 -12.91
C VAL A 37 3.41 4.85 -11.56
N CYS A 38 4.20 4.24 -10.68
CA CYS A 38 4.31 2.80 -10.44
C CYS A 38 4.22 2.57 -8.94
N PHE A 39 5.23 3.04 -8.21
CA PHE A 39 5.37 2.84 -6.78
C PHE A 39 4.50 3.80 -5.97
N THR A 40 4.37 5.07 -6.37
CA THR A 40 3.47 6.02 -5.70
C THR A 40 2.02 5.56 -5.77
N TYR A 41 1.59 5.11 -6.96
CA TYR A 41 0.27 4.52 -7.19
C TYR A 41 0.03 3.30 -6.29
N ALA A 42 0.93 2.33 -6.30
CA ALA A 42 0.75 1.11 -5.51
C ALA A 42 0.90 1.33 -4.01
N CYS A 43 1.78 2.24 -3.57
CA CYS A 43 1.90 2.62 -2.17
C CYS A 43 0.63 3.26 -1.64
N TRP A 44 -0.06 4.07 -2.46
CA TRP A 44 -1.37 4.59 -2.10
C TRP A 44 -2.38 3.46 -1.83
N PHE A 45 -2.49 2.47 -2.71
CA PHE A 45 -3.40 1.32 -2.50
C PHE A 45 -3.00 0.45 -1.31
N GLY A 46 -1.71 0.12 -1.17
CA GLY A 46 -1.22 -0.70 -0.05
C GLY A 46 -1.46 -0.03 1.30
N ALA A 47 -1.13 1.26 1.41
CA ALA A 47 -1.30 2.01 2.64
C ALA A 47 -2.78 2.22 3.00
N THR A 48 -3.62 2.58 2.03
CA THR A 48 -5.06 2.77 2.27
C THR A 48 -5.78 1.46 2.61
N GLY A 49 -5.37 0.35 2.00
CA GLY A 49 -5.89 -0.98 2.33
C GLY A 49 -5.62 -1.37 3.78
N LEU A 50 -4.38 -1.17 4.25
CA LEU A 50 -4.04 -1.41 5.67
C LEU A 50 -4.75 -0.42 6.60
N ALA A 51 -4.85 0.86 6.22
CA ALA A 51 -5.58 1.86 7.03
C ALA A 51 -7.06 1.52 7.19
N ALA A 52 -7.72 1.01 6.13
CA ALA A 52 -9.12 0.58 6.18
C ALA A 52 -9.35 -0.62 7.12
N LEU A 53 -8.30 -1.39 7.42
CA LEU A 53 -8.31 -2.49 8.38
C LEU A 53 -7.97 -2.04 9.82
N GLY A 54 -7.75 -0.75 10.04
CA GLY A 54 -7.44 -0.17 11.35
C GLY A 54 -5.95 -0.02 11.66
N HIS A 55 -5.07 -0.25 10.68
CA HIS A 55 -3.64 0.00 10.85
C HIS A 55 -3.29 1.48 10.69
N SER A 56 -2.20 1.89 11.33
CA SER A 56 -1.68 3.24 11.29
C SER A 56 -0.16 3.23 11.36
N VAL A 57 0.49 4.34 11.02
CA VAL A 57 1.95 4.49 11.13
C VAL A 57 2.44 4.25 12.58
N ALA A 58 1.59 4.52 13.58
CA ALA A 58 1.94 4.29 14.99
C ALA A 58 2.06 2.79 15.31
N ASN A 59 1.16 1.95 14.80
CA ASN A 59 1.05 0.54 15.18
C ASN A 59 1.51 -0.46 14.10
N ASP A 60 1.91 0.00 12.92
CA ASP A 60 2.23 -0.87 11.79
C ASP A 60 3.55 -0.50 11.09
N GLU A 61 4.48 -1.44 11.08
CA GLU A 61 5.79 -1.28 10.44
C GLU A 61 5.71 -1.19 8.91
N ALA A 62 4.75 -1.88 8.27
CA ALA A 62 4.58 -1.80 6.82
C ALA A 62 4.20 -0.38 6.40
N LEU A 63 3.35 0.30 7.18
CA LEU A 63 2.99 1.70 6.94
C LEU A 63 4.16 2.65 7.19
N ARG A 64 4.97 2.43 8.25
CA ARG A 64 6.18 3.24 8.49
C ARG A 64 7.16 3.15 7.33
N ARG A 65 7.44 1.94 6.84
CA ARG A 65 8.34 1.70 5.72
C ARG A 65 7.82 2.32 4.42
N CYS A 66 6.51 2.21 4.17
CA CYS A 66 5.88 2.90 3.05
C CYS A 66 6.04 4.42 3.15
N CYS A 67 5.75 5.03 4.31
CA CYS A 67 5.92 6.46 4.51
C CYS A 67 7.38 6.90 4.34
N ALA A 68 8.33 6.14 4.87
CA ALA A 68 9.75 6.39 4.70
C ALA A 68 10.17 6.32 3.22
N PHE A 69 9.68 5.32 2.48
CA PHE A 69 9.90 5.20 1.03
C PHE A 69 9.37 6.43 0.30
N ILE A 70 8.10 6.79 0.49
CA ILE A 70 7.49 7.93 -0.19
C ILE A 70 8.21 9.22 0.16
N ALA A 71 8.48 9.49 1.45
CA ALA A 71 9.21 10.68 1.87
C ALA A 71 10.61 10.77 1.22
N SER A 72 11.32 9.65 1.09
CA SER A 72 12.64 9.61 0.44
C SER A 72 12.61 9.96 -1.06
N LYS A 73 11.44 9.91 -1.70
CA LYS A 73 11.25 10.21 -3.13
C LYS A 73 10.66 11.61 -3.38
N GLN A 74 10.43 12.40 -2.34
CA GLN A 74 9.94 13.76 -2.51
C GLN A 74 10.98 14.63 -3.22
N ARG A 75 10.53 15.39 -4.22
CA ARG A 75 11.38 16.31 -4.99
C ARG A 75 11.51 17.66 -4.27
N PRO A 76 12.51 18.50 -4.63
CA PRO A 76 12.69 19.82 -4.02
C PRO A 76 11.50 20.78 -4.17
N ASP A 77 10.65 20.55 -5.18
CA ASP A 77 9.40 21.30 -5.40
C ASP A 77 8.24 20.81 -4.52
N GLY A 78 8.48 19.80 -3.68
CA GLY A 78 7.49 19.19 -2.79
C GLY A 78 6.66 18.08 -3.43
N GLY A 79 6.80 17.84 -4.74
CA GLY A 79 6.03 16.84 -5.48
C GLY A 79 6.69 15.46 -5.54
N TRP A 80 5.98 14.54 -6.22
CA TRP A 80 6.47 13.22 -6.61
C TRP A 80 6.24 13.01 -8.09
N GLY A 81 7.12 12.24 -8.74
CA GLY A 81 6.96 11.90 -10.15
C GLY A 81 7.71 10.64 -10.49
N GLU A 82 7.10 9.82 -11.34
CA GLU A 82 7.67 8.59 -11.85
C GLU A 82 7.60 8.60 -13.38
N SER A 83 8.67 8.13 -14.02
CA SER A 83 8.68 7.88 -15.46
C SER A 83 8.07 6.50 -15.73
N TYR A 84 7.58 6.25 -16.94
CA TYR A 84 7.14 4.91 -17.35
C TYR A 84 8.25 3.84 -17.18
N LEU A 85 9.52 4.26 -17.19
CA LEU A 85 10.67 3.40 -16.93
C LEU A 85 10.62 2.75 -15.54
N SER A 86 9.93 3.36 -14.57
CA SER A 86 9.70 2.78 -13.24
C SER A 86 8.89 1.49 -13.26
N CYS A 87 8.20 1.18 -14.35
CA CYS A 87 7.53 -0.11 -14.56
C CYS A 87 8.46 -1.18 -15.17
N GLN A 88 9.50 -0.75 -15.87
CA GLN A 88 10.46 -1.63 -16.58
C GLN A 88 11.63 -2.00 -15.67
N ASP A 89 12.20 -1.02 -14.97
CA ASP A 89 13.35 -1.17 -14.08
C ASP A 89 12.88 -1.40 -12.64
N LYS A 90 12.39 -2.61 -12.38
CA LYS A 90 11.77 -2.99 -11.09
C LYS A 90 12.77 -3.08 -9.95
#